data_AF-A0A929V7H4-F1
#
_entry.id   AF-A0A929V7H4-F1
#
_cell.length_a   1.000
_cell.length_b   1.000
_cell.length_c   1.000
_cell.angle_alpha   90.00
_cell.angle_beta   90.00
_cell.angle_gamma   90.00
#
_symmetry.space_group_name_H-M   'P 1'
#
loop_
_entity.id
_entity.type
_entity.pdbx_description
1 polymer ?
#
loop_
_entity_poly.entity_id
_entity_poly.type
_entity_poly.pdbx_seq_one_letter_code
_entity_poly.pdbx_strand_id
1 'polypeptide(L)'
;MIPRFSVSNFIAVVNQTFDVAFAGAVEVEGEVSGLKSYPPKYAFFDLKDDDGLVRCFVGFSNLRTPIEDGMKVVVRAMPALRDNGAFSLNIQEIRPLGKGSLKRSFE
;
A
#
# COMPACT_ATOMS: atom_id res chain seq x y z
N MET A 1 24.91 3.46 -23.75
CA MET A 1 25.18 4.62 -22.87
C MET A 1 24.20 4.56 -21.70
N ILE A 2 24.67 4.69 -20.46
CA ILE A 2 23.80 4.66 -19.28
C ILE A 2 23.21 6.07 -19.07
N PRO A 3 21.87 6.22 -18.96
CA PRO A 3 21.25 7.53 -18.77
C PRO A 3 21.63 8.14 -17.41
N ARG A 4 21.76 9.47 -17.36
CA ARG A 4 22.00 10.23 -16.13
C ARG A 4 20.78 11.08 -15.82
N PHE A 5 20.26 10.97 -14.59
CA PHE A 5 19.11 11.73 -14.11
C PHE A 5 19.51 12.66 -12.96
N SER A 6 18.77 13.77 -12.79
CA SER A 6 18.70 14.43 -11.49
C SER A 6 17.89 13.56 -10.52
N VAL A 7 18.02 13.79 -9.20
CA VAL A 7 17.28 13.02 -8.19
C VAL A 7 15.77 13.09 -8.41
N SER A 8 15.23 14.30 -8.62
CA SER A 8 13.79 14.51 -8.87
C SER A 8 13.30 13.83 -10.15
N ASN A 9 14.09 13.92 -11.23
CA ASN A 9 13.72 13.27 -12.49
C ASN A 9 13.76 11.75 -12.37
N PHE A 10 14.71 11.19 -11.61
CA PHE A 10 14.76 9.76 -11.36
C PHE A 10 13.51 9.28 -10.60
N ILE A 11 13.12 9.98 -9.53
CA ILE A 11 11.90 9.68 -8.77
C ILE A 11 10.66 9.75 -9.67
N ALA A 12 10.55 10.80 -10.49
CA ALA A 12 9.44 10.94 -11.44
C ALA A 12 9.37 9.79 -12.45
N VAL A 13 10.50 9.40 -13.04
CA VAL A 13 10.58 8.27 -13.99
C VAL A 13 10.23 6.94 -13.33
N VAL A 14 10.69 6.71 -12.10
CA VAL A 14 10.34 5.50 -11.33
C VAL A 14 8.84 5.44 -11.06
N ASN A 15 8.23 6.54 -10.60
CA ASN A 15 6.78 6.59 -10.37
C ASN A 15 5.98 6.42 -11.67
N GLN A 16 6.39 7.06 -12.76
CA GLN A 16 5.78 6.85 -14.08
C GLN A 16 5.89 5.38 -14.52
N THR A 17 7.00 4.72 -14.20
CA THR A 17 7.18 3.28 -14.50
C THR A 17 6.19 2.43 -13.72
N PHE A 18 5.96 2.74 -12.43
CA PHE A 18 4.93 2.08 -11.64
C PHE A 18 3.53 2.28 -12.22
N ASP A 19 3.20 3.51 -12.65
CA ASP A 19 1.89 3.83 -13.23
C ASP A 19 1.62 3.01 -14.49
N VAL A 20 2.61 2.90 -15.38
CA VAL A 20 2.51 2.11 -16.61
C VAL A 20 2.45 0.60 -16.30
N ALA A 21 3.32 0.12 -15.41
CA ALA A 21 3.42 -1.30 -15.09
C ALA A 21 2.17 -1.86 -14.39
N PHE A 22 1.53 -1.04 -13.54
CA PHE A 22 0.41 -1.47 -12.70
C PHE A 22 -0.92 -0.84 -13.10
N ALA A 23 -1.00 -0.15 -14.24
CA ALA A 23 -2.21 0.54 -14.70
C ALA A 23 -2.88 1.41 -13.61
N GLY A 24 -2.05 2.03 -12.75
CA GLY A 24 -2.47 2.92 -11.67
C GLY A 24 -2.86 2.29 -10.32
N ALA A 25 -2.91 0.95 -10.18
CA ALA A 25 -3.12 0.31 -8.88
C ALA A 25 -2.68 -1.17 -8.81
N VAL A 26 -2.27 -1.62 -7.63
CA VAL A 26 -2.00 -3.02 -7.31
C VAL A 26 -2.90 -3.50 -6.18
N GLU A 27 -3.13 -4.81 -6.12
CA GLU A 27 -3.69 -5.48 -4.95
C GLU A 27 -2.61 -6.25 -4.22
N VAL A 28 -2.50 -6.03 -2.91
CA VAL A 28 -1.46 -6.65 -2.07
C VAL A 28 -2.13 -7.28 -0.85
N GLU A 29 -1.89 -8.57 -0.65
CA GLU A 29 -2.29 -9.29 0.55
C GLU A 29 -1.15 -9.28 1.57
N GLY A 30 -1.48 -9.09 2.85
CA GLY A 30 -0.50 -9.20 3.92
C GLY A 30 -1.13 -9.09 5.30
N GLU A 31 -0.31 -9.28 6.33
CA GLU A 31 -0.67 -9.00 7.72
C GLU A 31 -0.30 -7.55 8.06
N VAL A 32 -1.26 -6.82 8.66
CA VAL A 32 -1.05 -5.47 9.17
C VAL A 32 -0.13 -5.52 10.38
N SER A 33 0.86 -4.63 10.42
CA SER A 33 1.74 -4.44 11.57
C SER A 33 2.14 -2.99 11.73
N GLY A 34 2.44 -2.59 12.97
CA GLY A 34 3.00 -1.26 13.25
C GLY A 34 2.04 -0.11 12.94
N LEU A 35 0.72 -0.34 13.08
CA LEU A 35 -0.30 0.67 12.82
C LEU A 35 -0.10 1.92 13.71
N LYS A 36 0.09 3.06 13.05
CA LYS A 36 0.20 4.39 13.66
C LYS A 36 -0.83 5.32 13.03
N SER A 37 -1.88 5.59 13.79
CA SER A 37 -2.94 6.52 13.39
C SER A 37 -2.64 7.95 13.82
N TYR A 38 -2.87 8.92 12.93
CA TYR A 38 -2.83 10.36 13.20
C TYR A 38 -4.18 11.00 12.83
N PRO A 39 -5.24 10.77 13.63
CA PRO A 39 -6.55 11.32 13.35
C PRO A 39 -6.54 12.87 13.33
N PRO A 40 -7.36 13.51 12.47
CA PRO A 40 -8.26 12.91 11.48
C PRO A 40 -7.63 12.77 10.08
N LYS A 41 -6.30 12.90 9.94
CA LYS A 41 -5.65 13.10 8.63
C LYS A 41 -5.27 11.80 7.94
N TYR A 42 -4.47 10.96 8.58
CA TYR A 42 -3.95 9.73 7.96
C TYR A 42 -3.49 8.69 8.98
N ALA A 43 -3.26 7.47 8.52
CA ALA A 43 -2.56 6.43 9.25
C ALA A 43 -1.42 5.84 8.40
N PHE A 44 -0.41 5.32 9.08
CA PHE A 44 0.65 4.52 8.49
C PHE A 44 0.61 3.14 9.12
N PHE A 45 0.87 2.11 8.33
CA PHE A 45 1.06 0.74 8.79
C PHE A 45 1.98 0.04 7.81
N ASP A 46 2.48 -1.12 8.18
CA ASP A 46 3.27 -1.97 7.30
C ASP A 46 2.47 -3.24 6.99
N LEU A 47 2.51 -3.69 5.74
CA LEU A 47 2.05 -5.03 5.35
C LEU A 47 3.26 -5.95 5.30
N LYS A 48 3.17 -7.08 5.96
CA LYS A 48 4.20 -8.11 5.97
C LYS A 48 3.66 -9.47 5.54
N ASP A 49 4.54 -10.29 5.00
CA ASP A 49 4.39 -11.73 4.82
C ASP A 49 5.62 -12.43 5.43
N ASP A 50 5.88 -13.68 5.04
CA ASP A 50 7.00 -14.45 5.58
C ASP A 50 8.38 -13.92 5.14
N ASP A 51 8.46 -13.23 4.00
CA ASP A 51 9.72 -12.88 3.33
C ASP A 51 9.89 -11.36 3.10
N GLY A 52 8.86 -10.57 3.36
CA GLY A 52 8.78 -9.19 2.93
C GLY A 52 7.98 -8.27 3.86
N LEU A 53 8.29 -6.97 3.75
CA LEU A 53 7.58 -5.90 4.44
C LEU A 53 7.49 -4.68 3.53
N VAL A 54 6.30 -4.07 3.43
CA VAL A 54 6.07 -2.86 2.66
C VAL A 54 5.28 -1.82 3.46
N ARG A 55 5.77 -0.58 3.44
CA ARG A 55 5.13 0.54 4.11
C ARG A 55 3.89 1.01 3.38
N CYS A 56 2.83 1.21 4.13
CA CYS A 56 1.53 1.66 3.65
C CYS A 56 1.15 3.01 4.27
N PHE A 57 0.54 3.87 3.45
CA PHE A 57 -0.04 5.14 3.85
C PHE A 57 -1.50 5.18 3.45
N VAL A 58 -2.38 5.49 4.39
CA VAL A 58 -3.81 5.60 4.13
C VAL A 58 -4.36 6.91 4.69
N GLY A 59 -5.10 7.67 3.89
CA GLY A 59 -5.91 8.78 4.38
C GLY A 59 -7.15 8.26 5.10
N PHE A 60 -7.60 8.90 6.18
CA PHE A 60 -8.78 8.42 6.93
C PHE A 60 -10.06 8.34 6.07
N SER A 61 -10.18 9.15 5.01
CA SER A 61 -11.27 9.07 4.03
C SER A 61 -11.37 7.71 3.34
N ASN A 62 -10.24 7.02 3.19
CA ASN A 62 -10.13 5.71 2.55
C ASN A 62 -10.20 4.56 3.56
N LEU A 63 -10.06 4.87 4.85
CA LEU A 63 -10.13 3.92 5.96
C LEU A 63 -11.59 3.73 6.42
N ARG A 64 -12.40 3.12 5.55
CA ARG A 64 -13.82 2.85 5.86
C ARG A 64 -14.02 1.72 6.86
N THR A 65 -13.04 0.84 6.98
CA THR A 65 -13.05 -0.33 7.86
C THR A 65 -11.92 -0.20 8.87
N PRO A 66 -12.18 -0.43 10.17
CA PRO A 66 -11.11 -0.43 11.17
C PRO A 66 -10.11 -1.55 10.85
N ILE A 67 -8.83 -1.21 10.97
CA ILE A 67 -7.70 -2.14 10.84
C ILE A 67 -6.96 -2.18 12.18
N GLU A 68 -6.43 -3.35 12.51
CA GLU A 68 -5.66 -3.60 13.72
C GLU A 68 -4.43 -4.42 13.37
N ASP A 69 -3.38 -4.32 14.19
CA ASP A 69 -2.19 -5.15 14.04
C ASP A 69 -2.54 -6.64 14.17
N GLY A 70 -1.95 -7.47 13.32
CA GLY A 70 -2.24 -8.91 13.23
C GLY A 70 -3.42 -9.26 12.31
N MET A 71 -4.11 -8.27 11.73
CA MET A 71 -5.16 -8.54 10.75
C MET A 71 -4.58 -8.88 9.39
N LYS A 72 -5.05 -9.97 8.78
CA LYS A 72 -4.80 -10.26 7.37
C LYS A 72 -5.77 -9.47 6.49
N VAL A 73 -5.24 -8.72 5.53
CA VAL A 73 -6.00 -7.81 4.67
C VAL A 73 -5.52 -7.91 3.23
N VAL A 74 -6.40 -7.55 2.29
CA VAL A 74 -6.02 -7.18 0.92
C VAL A 74 -6.23 -5.69 0.77
N VAL A 75 -5.19 -4.99 0.30
CA VAL A 75 -5.27 -3.56 0.01
C VAL A 75 -5.21 -3.32 -1.48
N ARG A 76 -6.00 -2.36 -1.97
CA ARG A 76 -5.82 -1.76 -3.30
C ARG A 76 -5.05 -0.46 -3.14
N ALA A 77 -3.91 -0.33 -3.79
CA ALA A 77 -2.99 0.77 -3.56
C ALA A 77 -2.19 1.17 -4.79
N MET A 78 -1.66 2.39 -4.78
CA MET A 78 -0.75 2.90 -5.80
C MET A 78 0.67 2.93 -5.23
N PRO A 79 1.65 2.19 -5.80
CA PRO A 79 3.04 2.27 -5.38
C PRO A 79 3.63 3.63 -5.70
N ALA A 80 4.39 4.19 -4.77
CA ALA A 80 5.06 5.47 -4.97
C ALA A 80 6.39 5.54 -4.22
N LEU A 81 7.41 6.04 -4.91
CA LEU A 81 8.65 6.53 -4.32
C LEU A 81 8.48 8.01 -3.99
N ARG A 82 8.60 8.36 -2.71
CA ARG A 82 8.45 9.74 -2.23
C ARG A 82 9.73 10.54 -2.42
N ASP A 83 9.61 11.86 -2.33
CA ASP A 83 10.73 12.82 -2.46
C ASP A 83 11.84 12.60 -1.43
N ASN A 84 11.52 12.01 -0.28
CA ASN A 84 12.48 11.65 0.76
C ASN A 84 13.12 10.25 0.55
N GLY A 85 12.90 9.63 -0.60
CA GLY A 85 13.42 8.30 -0.95
C GLY A 85 12.67 7.12 -0.33
N ALA A 86 11.61 7.37 0.46
CA ALA A 86 10.82 6.29 1.02
C ALA A 86 9.86 5.69 -0.03
N PHE A 87 9.92 4.37 -0.20
CA PHE A 87 8.90 3.64 -0.94
C PHE A 87 7.67 3.41 -0.05
N SER A 88 6.48 3.64 -0.60
CA SER A 88 5.23 3.38 0.11
C SER A 88 4.08 3.07 -0.84
N LEU A 89 3.14 2.27 -0.37
CA LEU A 89 1.86 2.05 -1.01
C LEU A 89 0.85 3.11 -0.52
N ASN A 90 0.33 3.92 -1.44
CA ASN A 90 -0.78 4.82 -1.17
C ASN A 90 -2.08 4.05 -1.26
N ILE A 91 -2.67 3.75 -0.11
CA ILE A 91 -3.84 2.90 0.01
C ILE A 91 -5.10 3.64 -0.43
N GLN A 92 -5.83 3.03 -1.36
CA GLN A 92 -7.10 3.50 -1.88
C GLN A 92 -8.27 2.76 -1.23
N GLU A 93 -8.10 1.46 -0.95
CA GLU A 93 -9.12 0.62 -0.34
C GLU A 93 -8.46 -0.48 0.50
N ILE A 94 -9.10 -0.89 1.60
CA ILE A 94 -8.67 -2.00 2.45
C ILE A 94 -9.84 -2.96 2.64
N ARG A 95 -9.61 -4.25 2.41
CA ARG A 95 -10.56 -5.32 2.67
C ARG A 95 -9.97 -6.31 3.67
N PRO A 96 -10.52 -6.43 4.89
CA PRO A 96 -10.06 -7.45 5.82
C PRO A 96 -10.46 -8.83 5.31
N LEU A 97 -9.53 -9.78 5.37
CA LEU A 97 -9.81 -11.16 4.96
C LEU A 97 -10.53 -11.96 6.05
N GLY A 98 -10.35 -11.60 7.34
CA GLY A 98 -11.02 -12.23 8.48
C GLY A 98 -10.82 -13.75 8.57
N LYS A 99 -11.29 -14.39 9.66
CA LYS A 99 -11.38 -15.87 9.76
C LYS A 99 -12.55 -16.44 8.93
N GLY A 100 -12.81 -15.83 7.77
CA GLY A 100 -14.04 -15.97 6.99
C GLY A 100 -13.87 -16.65 5.64
N SER A 101 -12.83 -17.45 5.45
CA SER A 101 -12.59 -18.28 4.25
C SER A 101 -13.60 -19.44 4.10
N LEU A 102 -14.85 -19.26 4.50
CA LEU A 102 -15.94 -20.20 4.28
C LEU A 102 -17.20 -19.41 3.93
N LYS A 103 -17.56 -19.47 2.63
CA LYS A 103 -18.82 -19.06 2.00
C LYS A 103 -18.98 -17.56 1.66
N ARG A 104 -18.56 -17.23 0.43
CA ARG A 104 -19.20 -16.36 -0.58
C ARG A 104 -18.07 -16.04 -1.57
N SER A 105 -17.94 -16.69 -2.72
CA SER A 105 -18.96 -16.84 -3.75
C SER A 105 -18.70 -18.09 -4.60
N PHE A 106 -19.65 -19.02 -4.58
CA PHE A 106 -20.08 -19.71 -5.79
C PHE A 106 -21.45 -19.13 -6.10
N GLU A 107 -21.48 -18.17 -7.02
CA GLU A 107 -22.62 -17.87 -7.90
C GLU A 107 -22.06 -17.28 -9.18
#